data_AF-A0A1U9JYQ6-F1
#
_entry.id   AF-A0A1U9JYQ6-F1
#
_cell.length_a   1.000
_cell.length_b   1.000
_cell.length_c   1.000
_cell.angle_alpha   90.00
_cell.angle_beta   90.00
_cell.angle_gamma   90.00
#
_symmetry.space_group_name_H-M   'P 1'
#
loop_
_entity.id
_entity.type
_entity.pdbx_description
1 polymer ?
#
loop_
_entity_poly.entity_id
_entity_poly.type
_entity_poly.pdbx_seq_one_letter_code
_entity_poly.pdbx_strand_id
1 'polypeptide(L)'
;MSLVLGAGAYCNWIEALPVLAVVGFNEGQARAIELNLTQDGLRQALAQPYSVVLQSTEQLQLLAQELTQYPQQKVILLYSDLPQLLTGLITTDHDIAEALEQWKTNLLALQDFYRKYRKQTLLFNLSQVLSHPHHFVEVCNQHGACTLDTAAVDVVAHDAAAKPWASTLAQQILLQDPDLAQVVQYTKAMTWPLTSESSAVPDSDSVGALAVLRQLQSASAFEKELAYTQTKLAAQHEEKQTLLQENQSVLQQLSVAQEQKNTLGQENQLVLEQLFVAQEELEKKSLALQNTEQELSQLRQTHQKFVALERNSQTQLKKITALETKLAEELASNQANQEQLQAEKATLNTQLIELKAQLHTAQSDVDQSEKKVVELQLEKNALAQENQLVLEQLLTVQAELETLILAKETSLALQKELGAENTLLLQQLHSHQEELERIYLKDKDATTNPDRQVPVVLDNNKESSTDLVVVSEVRVHEPEHTVPPKSFFERRAARKARRDALRKDKERAQHIVQSPWFDAQWYLQQYPDVAQDPVQSANPALHYMRLGGFEGRNPSPYFDSSFYLESNPDVAITGINPLWHFLRNGQAEGRQPHP
;
A
#
# COMPACT_ATOMS: atom_id res chain seq x y z
N MET A 1 -37.61 37.40 -78.57
CA MET A 1 -36.49 37.81 -79.45
C MET A 1 -36.15 36.59 -80.29
N SER A 2 -36.16 36.66 -81.61
CA SER A 2 -35.97 35.47 -82.46
C SER A 2 -34.48 35.16 -82.63
N LEU A 3 -34.09 33.90 -82.48
CA LEU A 3 -32.76 33.41 -82.85
C LEU A 3 -32.89 32.02 -83.47
N VAL A 4 -32.46 31.89 -84.73
CA VAL A 4 -32.48 30.65 -85.50
C VAL A 4 -31.11 29.99 -85.39
N LEU A 5 -31.04 28.76 -84.90
CA LEU A 5 -29.83 27.93 -84.94
C LEU A 5 -30.17 26.46 -85.15
N GLY A 6 -29.36 25.80 -86.00
CA GLY A 6 -29.05 24.38 -85.90
C GLY A 6 -30.15 23.37 -86.20
N ALA A 7 -30.31 23.00 -87.48
CA ALA A 7 -30.81 21.66 -87.82
C ALA A 7 -29.74 20.61 -87.44
N GLY A 8 -29.68 20.25 -86.15
CA GLY A 8 -28.57 19.46 -85.60
C GLY A 8 -28.64 19.17 -84.10
N ALA A 9 -29.84 19.00 -83.53
CA ALA A 9 -30.05 18.69 -82.11
C ALA A 9 -31.25 17.74 -81.85
N TYR A 10 -31.68 16.98 -82.86
CA TYR A 10 -32.92 16.18 -82.83
C TYR A 10 -32.78 14.82 -82.09
N CYS A 11 -32.38 14.85 -80.81
CA CYS A 11 -32.45 13.69 -79.90
C CYS A 11 -32.57 14.08 -78.40
N ASN A 12 -32.11 15.27 -77.98
CA ASN A 12 -31.98 15.69 -76.58
C ASN A 12 -33.31 16.04 -75.89
N TRP A 13 -34.20 15.06 -75.74
CA TRP A 13 -35.42 15.18 -74.91
C TRP A 13 -35.81 13.88 -74.20
N ILE A 14 -34.98 12.84 -74.33
CA ILE A 14 -34.93 11.70 -73.40
C ILE A 14 -33.59 11.76 -72.65
N GLU A 15 -33.24 12.97 -72.20
CA GLU A 15 -32.28 13.14 -71.11
C GLU A 15 -32.90 12.57 -69.82
N ALA A 16 -32.06 12.11 -68.90
CA ALA A 16 -32.43 11.04 -67.97
C ALA A 16 -33.74 11.25 -67.17
N LEU A 17 -34.55 10.18 -67.11
CA LEU A 17 -35.53 9.90 -66.06
C LEU A 17 -36.75 10.84 -65.88
N PRO A 18 -37.60 11.04 -66.91
CA PRO A 18 -38.91 11.64 -66.71
C PRO A 18 -39.98 10.61 -66.31
N VAL A 19 -40.56 10.75 -65.11
CA VAL A 19 -41.96 10.37 -64.88
C VAL A 19 -42.81 11.56 -65.33
N LEU A 20 -43.72 11.36 -66.28
CA LEU A 20 -44.46 12.45 -66.89
C LEU A 20 -45.85 12.58 -66.26
N ALA A 21 -46.08 13.66 -65.51
CA ALA A 21 -47.39 13.96 -64.95
C ALA A 21 -48.09 15.10 -65.72
N VAL A 22 -49.31 14.83 -66.17
CA VAL A 22 -50.19 15.81 -66.79
C VAL A 22 -51.39 16.00 -65.88
N VAL A 23 -51.56 17.22 -65.35
CA VAL A 23 -52.63 17.54 -64.40
C VAL A 23 -53.88 17.94 -65.17
N GLY A 24 -54.97 17.21 -64.95
CA GLY A 24 -56.27 17.42 -65.57
C GLY A 24 -57.18 18.27 -64.67
N PHE A 25 -57.63 19.40 -65.21
CA PHE A 25 -58.54 20.33 -64.52
C PHE A 25 -60.00 20.06 -64.91
N ASN A 26 -60.87 19.93 -63.91
CA ASN A 26 -62.32 19.96 -64.10
C ASN A 26 -62.89 21.31 -63.67
N GLU A 27 -63.86 21.77 -64.47
CA GLU A 27 -64.70 22.98 -64.29
C GLU A 27 -64.00 24.36 -64.34
N GLY A 28 -64.77 25.36 -64.78
CA GLY A 28 -64.43 26.80 -64.67
C GLY A 28 -63.49 27.37 -65.73
N GLN A 29 -62.30 26.80 -65.93
CA GLN A 29 -61.29 27.33 -66.87
C GLN A 29 -60.91 26.34 -67.97
N ALA A 30 -61.91 25.95 -68.77
CA ALA A 30 -61.69 25.16 -69.99
C ALA A 30 -60.93 26.00 -71.05
N ARG A 31 -59.61 25.85 -71.09
CA ARG A 31 -58.79 26.06 -72.29
C ARG A 31 -58.28 24.70 -72.71
N ALA A 32 -58.70 24.25 -73.91
CA ALA A 32 -58.29 22.96 -74.43
C ALA A 32 -56.76 22.90 -74.55
N ILE A 33 -56.15 21.87 -73.96
CA ILE A 33 -54.74 21.55 -74.23
C ILE A 33 -54.77 20.73 -75.51
N GLU A 34 -54.37 21.36 -76.63
CA GLU A 34 -54.21 20.68 -77.92
C GLU A 34 -53.03 19.71 -77.85
N LEU A 35 -53.29 18.49 -77.36
CA LEU A 35 -52.33 17.38 -77.34
C LEU A 35 -52.14 16.85 -78.76
N ASN A 36 -51.35 17.57 -79.56
CA ASN A 36 -50.73 17.01 -80.75
C ASN A 36 -49.81 15.85 -80.31
N LEU A 37 -50.15 14.60 -80.66
CA LEU A 37 -49.46 13.40 -80.16
C LEU A 37 -48.14 13.07 -80.89
N THR A 38 -47.47 14.09 -81.40
CA THR A 38 -46.07 14.05 -81.86
C THR A 38 -45.13 14.44 -80.70
N GLN A 39 -43.83 14.13 -80.80
CA GLN A 39 -42.86 14.54 -79.76
C GLN A 39 -42.85 16.07 -79.55
N ASP A 40 -42.97 16.86 -80.63
CA ASP A 40 -43.01 18.32 -80.54
C ASP A 40 -44.34 18.86 -80.01
N GLY A 41 -45.47 18.18 -80.25
CA GLY A 41 -46.75 18.52 -79.65
C GLY A 41 -46.80 18.22 -78.14
N LEU A 42 -46.23 17.09 -77.70
CA LEU A 42 -46.01 16.81 -76.28
C LEU A 42 -45.08 17.84 -75.63
N ARG A 43 -43.98 18.25 -76.29
CA ARG A 43 -43.13 19.36 -75.82
C ARG A 43 -43.90 20.68 -75.69
N GLN A 44 -44.78 21.01 -76.64
CA GLN A 44 -45.61 22.23 -76.56
C GLN A 44 -46.66 22.18 -75.44
N ALA A 45 -47.27 21.02 -75.21
CA ALA A 45 -48.19 20.81 -74.10
C ALA A 45 -47.47 20.91 -72.73
N LEU A 46 -46.24 20.40 -72.65
CA LEU A 46 -45.40 20.44 -71.45
C LEU A 46 -44.73 21.81 -71.21
N ALA A 47 -44.85 22.75 -72.16
CA ALA A 47 -44.48 24.15 -72.00
C ALA A 47 -45.64 25.02 -71.47
N GLN A 48 -46.82 24.44 -71.21
CA GLN A 48 -47.95 25.14 -70.60
C GLN A 48 -47.77 25.24 -69.07
N PRO A 49 -48.24 26.33 -68.42
CA PRO A 49 -47.98 26.61 -67.00
C PRO A 49 -48.70 25.68 -65.99
N TYR A 50 -49.29 24.58 -66.45
CA TYR A 50 -50.10 23.64 -65.65
C TYR A 50 -49.65 22.17 -65.81
N SER A 51 -48.48 21.94 -66.40
CA SER A 51 -47.95 20.62 -66.71
C SER A 51 -46.59 20.43 -66.04
N VAL A 52 -46.37 19.28 -65.38
CA VAL A 52 -45.20 19.09 -64.51
C VAL A 52 -44.45 17.83 -64.92
N VAL A 53 -43.33 18.00 -65.60
CA VAL A 53 -42.36 16.91 -65.82
C VAL A 53 -41.72 16.58 -64.47
N LEU A 54 -41.92 15.35 -63.98
CA LEU A 54 -41.37 14.90 -62.70
C LEU A 54 -40.01 14.22 -62.95
N GLN A 55 -38.95 14.93 -62.57
CA GLN A 55 -37.56 14.45 -62.59
C GLN A 55 -37.07 14.07 -61.19
N SER A 56 -37.81 14.44 -60.13
CA SER A 56 -37.46 14.16 -58.72
C SER A 56 -38.66 13.63 -57.93
N THR A 57 -38.39 12.75 -56.97
CA THR A 57 -39.37 12.24 -55.99
C THR A 57 -39.96 13.33 -55.10
N GLU A 58 -39.26 14.46 -54.91
CA GLU A 58 -39.78 15.62 -54.19
C GLU A 58 -40.99 16.26 -54.91
N GLN A 59 -41.01 16.21 -56.24
CA GLN A 59 -42.09 16.77 -57.04
C GLN A 59 -43.37 15.92 -56.95
N LEU A 60 -43.25 14.60 -56.75
CA LEU A 60 -44.39 13.73 -56.38
C LEU A 60 -44.97 14.09 -55.01
N GLN A 61 -44.17 14.59 -54.07
CA GLN A 61 -44.65 15.03 -52.75
C GLN A 61 -45.40 16.36 -52.83
N LEU A 62 -44.96 17.30 -53.67
CA LEU A 62 -45.69 18.54 -53.97
C LEU A 62 -47.05 18.24 -54.62
N LEU A 63 -47.07 17.39 -55.64
CA LEU A 63 -48.30 16.98 -56.32
C LEU A 63 -49.26 16.20 -55.39
N ALA A 64 -48.73 15.46 -54.41
CA ALA A 64 -49.53 14.86 -53.34
C ALA A 64 -50.18 15.89 -52.39
N GLN A 65 -49.56 17.06 -52.17
CA GLN A 65 -50.16 18.15 -51.41
C GLN A 65 -51.30 18.79 -52.21
N GLU A 66 -51.09 19.05 -53.51
CA GLU A 66 -52.12 19.63 -54.40
C GLU A 66 -53.38 18.74 -54.50
N LEU A 67 -53.23 17.43 -54.73
CA LEU A 67 -54.36 16.49 -54.73
C LEU A 67 -55.10 16.41 -53.38
N THR A 68 -54.41 16.70 -52.27
CA THR A 68 -55.01 16.75 -50.93
C THR A 68 -55.79 18.06 -50.72
N GLN A 69 -55.40 19.14 -51.40
CA GLN A 69 -56.09 20.43 -51.39
C GLN A 69 -57.27 20.50 -52.37
N TYR A 70 -57.21 19.79 -53.50
CA TYR A 70 -58.22 19.84 -54.57
C TYR A 70 -58.80 18.44 -54.92
N PRO A 71 -59.67 17.87 -54.06
CA PRO A 71 -60.04 16.45 -54.13
C PRO A 71 -60.86 16.02 -55.37
N GLN A 72 -61.25 16.93 -56.27
CA GLN A 72 -61.93 16.63 -57.54
C GLN A 72 -61.00 16.65 -58.77
N GLN A 73 -59.74 17.06 -58.64
CA GLN A 73 -58.76 17.00 -59.72
C GLN A 73 -58.45 15.55 -60.10
N LYS A 74 -58.02 15.35 -61.36
CA LYS A 74 -57.53 14.06 -61.85
C LYS A 74 -56.18 14.23 -62.52
N VAL A 75 -55.28 13.29 -62.29
CA VAL A 75 -53.89 13.36 -62.76
C VAL A 75 -53.60 12.15 -63.63
N ILE A 76 -53.09 12.42 -64.83
CA ILE A 76 -52.63 11.42 -65.77
C ILE A 76 -51.13 11.24 -65.52
N LEU A 77 -50.73 10.01 -65.20
CA LEU A 77 -49.34 9.61 -64.99
C LEU A 77 -48.89 8.74 -66.17
N LEU A 78 -47.76 9.12 -66.76
CA LEU A 78 -47.09 8.41 -67.83
C LEU A 78 -45.70 7.97 -67.33
N TYR A 79 -45.34 6.72 -67.59
CA TYR A 79 -44.00 6.20 -67.33
C TYR A 79 -43.41 5.55 -68.59
N SER A 80 -42.08 5.53 -68.65
CA SER A 80 -41.30 4.91 -69.72
C SER A 80 -41.10 3.41 -69.49
N ASP A 81 -41.18 2.62 -70.56
CA ASP A 81 -40.87 1.20 -70.56
C ASP A 81 -39.34 0.98 -70.49
N LEU A 82 -38.87 -0.07 -69.80
CA LEU A 82 -37.43 -0.37 -69.66
C LEU A 82 -36.67 -0.43 -71.00
N PRO A 83 -37.18 -1.08 -72.08
CA PRO A 83 -36.54 -1.04 -73.39
C PRO A 83 -36.40 0.38 -73.99
N GLN A 84 -37.35 1.28 -73.73
CA GLN A 84 -37.29 2.67 -74.23
C GLN A 84 -36.26 3.50 -73.45
N LEU A 85 -36.20 3.33 -72.12
CA LEU A 85 -35.16 3.93 -71.28
C LEU A 85 -33.76 3.49 -71.71
N LEU A 86 -33.56 2.18 -71.94
CA LEU A 86 -32.28 1.65 -72.42
C LEU A 86 -31.89 2.20 -73.80
N THR A 87 -32.84 2.42 -74.72
CA THR A 87 -32.53 3.09 -75.99
C THR A 87 -32.17 4.56 -75.84
N GLY A 88 -32.71 5.26 -74.83
CA GLY A 88 -32.40 6.67 -74.55
C GLY A 88 -31.01 6.85 -73.93
N LEU A 89 -30.71 6.10 -72.86
CA LEU A 89 -29.42 6.18 -72.14
C LEU A 89 -28.22 5.88 -73.06
N ILE A 90 -28.34 4.86 -73.92
CA ILE A 90 -27.28 4.48 -74.87
C ILE A 90 -27.11 5.51 -76.01
N THR A 91 -28.04 6.46 -76.16
CA THR A 91 -27.86 7.63 -77.05
C THR A 91 -27.39 8.90 -76.34
N THR A 92 -27.20 8.87 -75.02
CA THR A 92 -26.83 10.05 -74.21
C THR A 92 -25.62 9.85 -73.30
N ASP A 93 -24.88 8.74 -73.41
CA ASP A 93 -23.63 8.44 -72.67
C ASP A 93 -23.73 8.59 -71.13
N HIS A 94 -24.91 8.32 -70.56
CA HIS A 94 -25.12 8.30 -69.10
C HIS A 94 -24.79 6.91 -68.51
N ASP A 95 -24.39 6.87 -67.23
CA ASP A 95 -24.16 5.60 -66.53
C ASP A 95 -25.47 4.80 -66.41
N ILE A 96 -25.45 3.59 -66.96
CA ILE A 96 -26.60 2.69 -67.04
C ILE A 96 -26.98 2.16 -65.64
N ALA A 97 -26.01 1.95 -64.75
CA ALA A 97 -26.29 1.40 -63.41
C ALA A 97 -27.01 2.42 -62.53
N GLU A 98 -26.48 3.64 -62.43
CA GLU A 98 -27.10 4.72 -61.66
C GLU A 98 -28.49 5.07 -62.21
N ALA A 99 -28.64 5.18 -63.54
CA ALA A 99 -29.92 5.47 -64.16
C ALA A 99 -30.97 4.37 -63.93
N LEU A 100 -30.58 3.09 -63.86
CA LEU A 100 -31.50 1.99 -63.54
C LEU A 100 -31.95 2.00 -62.07
N GLU A 101 -31.05 2.32 -61.13
CA GLU A 101 -31.40 2.44 -59.71
C GLU A 101 -32.32 3.64 -59.44
N GLN A 102 -32.03 4.79 -60.05
CA GLN A 102 -32.91 5.96 -59.99
C GLN A 102 -34.27 5.68 -60.66
N TRP A 103 -34.32 4.95 -61.78
CA TRP A 103 -35.59 4.52 -62.40
C TRP A 103 -36.40 3.58 -61.51
N LYS A 104 -35.75 2.57 -60.91
CA LYS A 104 -36.37 1.64 -59.93
C LYS A 104 -36.99 2.41 -58.76
N THR A 105 -36.25 3.40 -58.24
CA THR A 105 -36.70 4.27 -57.14
C THR A 105 -37.89 5.14 -57.54
N ASN A 106 -37.86 5.76 -58.72
CA ASN A 106 -38.96 6.58 -59.24
C ASN A 106 -40.22 5.74 -59.53
N LEU A 107 -40.08 4.51 -60.03
CA LEU A 107 -41.23 3.59 -60.20
C LEU A 107 -41.84 3.16 -58.86
N LEU A 108 -41.04 2.89 -57.84
CA LEU A 108 -41.55 2.55 -56.50
C LEU A 108 -42.31 3.73 -55.88
N ALA A 109 -41.77 4.94 -55.96
CA ALA A 109 -42.44 6.16 -55.50
C ALA A 109 -43.78 6.41 -56.24
N LEU A 110 -43.81 6.13 -57.55
CA LEU A 110 -45.02 6.19 -58.37
C LEU A 110 -46.06 5.14 -57.93
N GLN A 111 -45.65 3.89 -57.66
CA GLN A 111 -46.57 2.84 -57.19
C GLN A 111 -47.25 3.21 -55.87
N ASP A 112 -46.50 3.74 -54.90
CA ASP A 112 -47.07 4.15 -53.60
C ASP A 112 -47.94 5.41 -53.70
N PHE A 113 -47.57 6.35 -54.59
CA PHE A 113 -48.44 7.47 -54.94
C PHE A 113 -49.77 7.01 -55.57
N TYR A 114 -49.72 6.09 -56.54
CA TYR A 114 -50.92 5.51 -57.17
C TYR A 114 -51.76 4.70 -56.18
N ARG A 115 -51.15 3.91 -55.29
CA ARG A 115 -51.84 3.22 -54.18
C ARG A 115 -52.63 4.20 -53.30
N LYS A 116 -52.03 5.35 -52.96
CA LYS A 116 -52.64 6.36 -52.08
C LYS A 116 -53.76 7.17 -52.74
N TYR A 117 -53.61 7.54 -54.02
CA TYR A 117 -54.53 8.45 -54.73
C TYR A 117 -55.35 7.78 -55.85
N ARG A 118 -55.50 6.45 -55.84
CA ARG A 118 -56.08 5.59 -56.92
C ARG A 118 -57.40 6.05 -57.56
N LYS A 119 -58.23 6.86 -56.89
CA LYS A 119 -59.49 7.38 -57.45
C LYS A 119 -59.33 8.66 -58.28
N GLN A 120 -58.18 9.33 -58.16
CA GLN A 120 -57.83 10.59 -58.82
C GLN A 120 -56.73 10.38 -59.88
N THR A 121 -56.03 9.25 -59.86
CA THR A 121 -54.88 8.98 -60.74
C THR A 121 -55.21 7.94 -61.82
N LEU A 122 -54.82 8.24 -63.06
CA LEU A 122 -54.84 7.31 -64.19
C LEU A 122 -53.41 7.03 -64.63
N LEU A 123 -53.00 5.75 -64.68
CA LEU A 123 -51.64 5.34 -65.02
C LEU A 123 -51.62 4.66 -66.40
N PHE A 124 -50.80 5.19 -67.31
CA PHE A 124 -50.60 4.63 -68.65
C PHE A 124 -49.11 4.44 -68.95
N ASN A 125 -48.83 3.49 -69.84
CA ASN A 125 -47.49 3.26 -70.38
C ASN A 125 -47.28 4.11 -71.64
N LEU A 126 -46.20 4.89 -71.68
CA LEU A 126 -45.90 5.80 -72.79
C LEU A 126 -45.78 5.06 -74.14
N SER A 127 -45.30 3.81 -74.16
CA SER A 127 -45.21 2.99 -75.38
C SER A 127 -46.59 2.59 -75.94
N GLN A 128 -47.59 2.42 -75.06
CA GLN A 128 -48.96 2.07 -75.44
C GLN A 128 -49.76 3.30 -75.86
N VAL A 129 -49.54 4.45 -75.21
CA VAL A 129 -50.16 5.74 -75.60
C VAL A 129 -49.73 6.16 -77.00
N LEU A 130 -48.44 6.05 -77.33
CA LEU A 130 -47.92 6.41 -78.66
C LEU A 130 -48.38 5.45 -79.77
N SER A 131 -48.68 4.18 -79.46
CA SER A 131 -49.14 3.19 -80.45
C SER A 131 -50.67 3.20 -80.63
N HIS A 132 -51.44 3.58 -79.61
CA HIS A 132 -52.91 3.57 -79.64
C HIS A 132 -53.52 4.93 -79.21
N PRO A 133 -53.15 6.05 -79.88
CA PRO A 133 -53.46 7.41 -79.42
C PRO A 133 -54.96 7.69 -79.29
N HIS A 134 -55.80 7.20 -80.22
CA HIS A 134 -57.24 7.43 -80.18
C HIS A 134 -57.91 6.75 -78.97
N HIS A 135 -57.51 5.52 -78.62
CA HIS A 135 -58.05 4.83 -77.44
C HIS A 135 -57.59 5.48 -76.13
N PHE A 136 -56.36 6.01 -76.07
CA PHE A 136 -55.92 6.80 -74.92
C PHE A 136 -56.77 8.06 -74.70
N VAL A 137 -57.06 8.81 -75.77
CA VAL A 137 -57.96 9.98 -75.72
C VAL A 137 -59.36 9.57 -75.27
N GLU A 138 -59.90 8.46 -75.80
CA GLU A 138 -61.21 7.97 -75.40
C GLU A 138 -61.27 7.63 -73.90
N VAL A 139 -60.32 6.86 -73.37
CA VAL A 139 -60.27 6.49 -71.93
C VAL A 139 -60.12 7.74 -71.05
N CYS A 140 -59.33 8.73 -71.45
CA CYS A 140 -59.18 9.99 -70.70
C CYS A 140 -60.46 10.83 -70.68
N ASN A 141 -61.19 10.87 -71.80
CA ASN A 141 -62.49 11.54 -71.90
C ASN A 141 -63.58 10.78 -71.10
N GLN A 142 -63.66 9.44 -71.23
CA GLN A 142 -64.60 8.59 -70.46
C GLN A 142 -64.42 8.74 -68.95
N HIS A 143 -63.19 8.83 -68.47
CA HIS A 143 -62.90 9.06 -67.05
C HIS A 143 -62.90 10.54 -66.64
N GLY A 144 -63.22 11.48 -67.54
CA GLY A 144 -63.37 12.90 -67.24
C GLY A 144 -62.12 13.51 -66.59
N ALA A 145 -60.95 13.20 -67.15
CA ALA A 145 -59.67 13.79 -66.73
C ALA A 145 -59.30 15.03 -67.55
N CYS A 146 -59.66 15.05 -68.84
CA CYS A 146 -59.52 16.19 -69.76
C CYS A 146 -60.73 16.21 -70.72
N THR A 147 -60.95 17.33 -71.40
CA THR A 147 -61.80 17.39 -72.60
C THR A 147 -60.90 17.54 -73.83
N LEU A 148 -60.61 16.42 -74.50
CA LEU A 148 -59.73 16.37 -75.66
C LEU A 148 -60.54 16.08 -76.94
N ASP A 149 -60.40 16.96 -77.93
CA ASP A 149 -61.03 16.80 -79.25
C ASP A 149 -60.35 15.68 -80.06
N THR A 150 -61.15 14.76 -80.59
CA THR A 150 -60.65 13.58 -81.32
C THR A 150 -60.21 13.88 -82.76
N ALA A 151 -60.46 15.10 -83.25
CA ALA A 151 -60.28 15.48 -84.65
C ALA A 151 -58.89 16.03 -85.03
N ALA A 152 -57.99 16.23 -84.06
CA ALA A 152 -56.68 16.88 -84.25
C ALA A 152 -55.47 15.93 -84.12
N VAL A 153 -55.67 14.62 -84.28
CA VAL A 153 -54.60 13.61 -84.14
C VAL A 153 -53.99 13.26 -85.49
N ASP A 154 -53.01 14.06 -85.94
CA ASP A 154 -52.20 13.73 -87.12
C ASP A 154 -51.23 12.58 -86.80
N VAL A 155 -51.50 11.39 -87.36
CA VAL A 155 -50.73 10.17 -87.11
C VAL A 155 -49.44 10.15 -87.94
N VAL A 156 -48.43 10.92 -87.50
CA VAL A 156 -47.06 10.78 -87.98
C VAL A 156 -46.47 9.50 -87.40
N ALA A 157 -46.54 8.40 -88.16
CA ALA A 157 -45.99 7.10 -87.79
C ALA A 157 -44.52 7.24 -87.34
N HIS A 158 -44.27 6.97 -86.06
CA HIS A 158 -42.95 7.10 -85.44
C HIS A 158 -42.27 5.74 -85.28
N ASP A 159 -40.99 5.66 -85.65
CA ASP A 159 -40.08 4.54 -85.33
C ASP A 159 -39.69 4.52 -83.82
N ALA A 160 -40.65 4.81 -82.94
CA ALA A 160 -40.51 4.75 -81.48
C ALA A 160 -40.66 3.33 -80.90
N ALA A 161 -40.72 2.31 -81.77
CA ALA A 161 -40.59 0.92 -81.41
C ALA A 161 -39.17 0.67 -80.87
N ALA A 162 -39.04 0.20 -79.64
CA ALA A 162 -37.74 -0.06 -79.03
C ALA A 162 -36.94 -1.06 -79.89
N LYS A 163 -35.68 -0.72 -80.19
CA LYS A 163 -34.80 -1.50 -81.06
C LYS A 163 -34.73 -2.97 -80.57
N PRO A 164 -34.74 -4.01 -81.44
CA PRO A 164 -34.87 -5.40 -81.00
C PRO A 164 -33.84 -5.87 -79.96
N TRP A 165 -32.63 -5.32 -79.96
CA TRP A 165 -31.63 -5.62 -78.93
C TRP A 165 -32.00 -5.07 -77.54
N ALA A 166 -32.75 -3.98 -77.45
CA ALA A 166 -33.10 -3.32 -76.19
C ALA A 166 -34.18 -4.09 -75.41
N SER A 167 -35.08 -4.79 -76.11
CA SER A 167 -36.02 -5.72 -75.46
C SER A 167 -35.31 -7.00 -74.98
N THR A 168 -34.34 -7.54 -75.74
CA THR A 168 -33.51 -8.65 -75.28
C THR A 168 -32.63 -8.27 -74.08
N LEU A 169 -32.01 -7.10 -74.11
CA LEU A 169 -31.16 -6.61 -73.01
C LEU A 169 -32.00 -6.31 -71.75
N ALA A 170 -33.19 -5.72 -71.91
CA ALA A 170 -34.16 -5.59 -70.82
C ALA A 170 -34.55 -6.95 -70.22
N GLN A 171 -34.79 -7.97 -71.04
CA GLN A 171 -35.08 -9.34 -70.55
C GLN A 171 -33.89 -9.93 -69.77
N GLN A 172 -32.65 -9.69 -70.20
CA GLN A 172 -31.46 -10.16 -69.46
C GLN A 172 -31.30 -9.47 -68.11
N ILE A 173 -31.50 -8.14 -68.03
CA ILE A 173 -31.49 -7.42 -66.74
C ILE A 173 -32.59 -7.94 -65.81
N LEU A 174 -33.81 -8.14 -66.31
CA LEU A 174 -34.93 -8.66 -65.53
C LEU A 174 -34.76 -10.14 -65.10
N LEU A 175 -33.85 -10.89 -65.72
CA LEU A 175 -33.44 -12.23 -65.29
C LEU A 175 -32.31 -12.21 -64.24
N GLN A 176 -31.55 -11.11 -64.14
CA GLN A 176 -30.50 -10.91 -63.14
C GLN A 176 -31.06 -10.32 -61.85
N ASP A 177 -31.96 -9.33 -61.95
CA ASP A 177 -32.62 -8.66 -60.81
C ASP A 177 -34.09 -9.10 -60.63
N PRO A 178 -34.38 -10.16 -59.84
CA PRO A 178 -35.75 -10.63 -59.63
C PRO A 178 -36.65 -9.59 -58.92
N ASP A 179 -36.07 -8.72 -58.09
CA ASP A 179 -36.80 -7.62 -57.44
C ASP A 179 -37.26 -6.57 -58.46
N LEU A 180 -36.41 -6.24 -59.44
CA LEU A 180 -36.76 -5.31 -60.51
C LEU A 180 -37.86 -5.92 -61.40
N ALA A 181 -37.77 -7.22 -61.68
CA ALA A 181 -38.82 -7.95 -62.39
C ALA A 181 -40.18 -7.89 -61.70
N GLN A 182 -40.23 -8.05 -60.37
CA GLN A 182 -41.47 -7.89 -59.59
C GLN A 182 -42.02 -6.46 -59.68
N VAL A 183 -41.18 -5.43 -59.53
CA VAL A 183 -41.59 -4.02 -59.63
C VAL A 183 -42.17 -3.71 -61.02
N VAL A 184 -41.54 -4.19 -62.10
CA VAL A 184 -41.99 -3.95 -63.48
C VAL A 184 -43.24 -4.76 -63.85
N GLN A 185 -43.39 -5.98 -63.33
CA GLN A 185 -44.64 -6.74 -63.48
C GLN A 185 -45.79 -6.05 -62.74
N TYR A 186 -45.54 -5.50 -61.55
CA TYR A 186 -46.56 -4.84 -60.75
C TYR A 186 -46.99 -3.47 -61.34
N THR A 187 -46.10 -2.68 -61.95
CA THR A 187 -46.53 -1.48 -62.70
C THR A 187 -47.41 -1.86 -63.90
N LYS A 188 -47.06 -2.91 -64.64
CA LYS A 188 -47.86 -3.41 -65.79
C LYS A 188 -49.21 -4.02 -65.38
N ALA A 189 -49.35 -4.46 -64.13
CA ALA A 189 -50.63 -4.85 -63.54
C ALA A 189 -51.46 -3.67 -63.02
N MET A 190 -50.88 -2.46 -62.92
CA MET A 190 -51.56 -1.23 -62.51
C MET A 190 -52.00 -0.34 -63.68
N THR A 191 -51.41 -0.52 -64.87
CA THR A 191 -51.79 0.22 -66.08
C THR A 191 -53.17 -0.12 -66.63
N TRP A 192 -53.81 0.87 -67.24
CA TRP A 192 -55.01 0.64 -68.05
C TRP A 192 -54.65 -0.08 -69.37
N PRO A 193 -55.30 -1.21 -69.72
CA PRO A 193 -55.06 -1.89 -70.99
C PRO A 193 -55.67 -1.12 -72.17
N LEU A 194 -54.97 -1.10 -73.31
CA LEU A 194 -55.35 -0.36 -74.53
C LEU A 194 -55.44 -1.26 -75.79
N THR A 195 -55.49 -2.58 -75.63
CA THR A 195 -55.49 -3.57 -76.72
C THR A 195 -56.60 -4.60 -76.56
N SER A 196 -57.34 -4.89 -77.63
CA SER A 196 -58.48 -5.84 -77.64
C SER A 196 -58.26 -6.99 -78.62
N GLU A 197 -57.92 -8.17 -78.13
CA GLU A 197 -57.90 -9.41 -78.95
C GLU A 197 -58.64 -10.55 -78.25
N SER A 198 -59.36 -11.34 -79.05
CA SER A 198 -60.09 -12.54 -78.64
C SER A 198 -59.90 -13.59 -79.73
N SER A 199 -59.27 -14.72 -79.40
CA SER A 199 -58.87 -15.73 -80.37
C SER A 199 -60.01 -16.66 -80.77
N ALA A 200 -60.25 -16.83 -82.07
CA ALA A 200 -61.10 -17.88 -82.63
C ALA A 200 -60.37 -18.59 -83.78
N VAL A 201 -60.44 -19.92 -83.80
CA VAL A 201 -59.81 -20.81 -84.80
C VAL A 201 -60.90 -21.43 -85.70
N PRO A 202 -60.70 -21.49 -87.02
CA PRO A 202 -61.54 -22.27 -87.92
C PRO A 202 -60.80 -23.48 -88.54
N ASP A 203 -61.28 -24.69 -88.25
CA ASP A 203 -60.97 -25.90 -89.04
C ASP A 203 -62.05 -26.13 -90.12
N SER A 204 -61.67 -26.64 -91.31
CA SER A 204 -62.55 -27.49 -92.16
C SER A 204 -61.82 -28.06 -93.39
N ASP A 205 -62.07 -29.34 -93.68
CA ASP A 205 -61.31 -30.15 -94.64
C ASP A 205 -61.99 -30.38 -96.02
N SER A 206 -61.14 -30.45 -97.07
CA SER A 206 -61.15 -31.43 -98.18
C SER A 206 -61.95 -31.22 -99.50
N VAL A 207 -62.90 -32.11 -99.83
CA VAL A 207 -63.16 -32.60 -101.22
C VAL A 207 -64.27 -31.84 -101.97
N GLY A 208 -64.20 -31.60 -103.29
CA GLY A 208 -63.13 -31.85 -104.26
C GLY A 208 -63.65 -32.22 -105.68
N ALA A 209 -62.96 -33.14 -106.37
CA ALA A 209 -63.40 -33.83 -107.59
C ALA A 209 -63.48 -33.08 -108.95
N LEU A 210 -62.42 -32.37 -109.39
CA LEU A 210 -62.29 -31.94 -110.80
C LEU A 210 -60.85 -31.90 -111.39
N ALA A 211 -59.89 -32.69 -110.87
CA ALA A 211 -58.46 -32.56 -111.22
C ALA A 211 -57.70 -33.85 -111.60
N VAL A 212 -58.35 -35.01 -111.72
CA VAL A 212 -57.68 -36.33 -111.82
C VAL A 212 -56.74 -36.46 -113.04
N LEU A 213 -57.01 -35.77 -114.15
CA LEU A 213 -56.14 -35.80 -115.34
C LEU A 213 -54.83 -34.98 -115.22
N ARG A 214 -54.60 -34.27 -114.11
CA ARG A 214 -53.29 -33.63 -113.82
C ARG A 214 -52.37 -34.55 -112.98
N GLN A 215 -52.92 -35.60 -112.34
CA GLN A 215 -52.22 -36.30 -111.25
C GLN A 215 -50.96 -37.06 -111.65
N LEU A 216 -50.82 -37.59 -112.87
CA LEU A 216 -49.67 -38.45 -113.21
C LEU A 216 -48.35 -37.69 -113.38
N GLN A 217 -48.38 -36.40 -113.76
CA GLN A 217 -47.16 -35.58 -113.78
C GLN A 217 -46.87 -34.97 -112.39
N SER A 218 -47.90 -34.55 -111.66
CA SER A 218 -47.71 -34.06 -110.29
C SER A 218 -47.30 -35.16 -109.31
N ALA A 219 -47.72 -36.42 -109.49
CA ALA A 219 -47.34 -37.53 -108.62
C ALA A 219 -45.82 -37.72 -108.55
N SER A 220 -45.13 -37.87 -109.69
CA SER A 220 -43.67 -38.06 -109.70
C SER A 220 -42.84 -36.86 -109.21
N ALA A 221 -43.44 -35.65 -109.20
CA ALA A 221 -42.84 -34.46 -108.60
C ALA A 221 -43.10 -34.45 -107.09
N PHE A 222 -44.34 -34.66 -106.68
CA PHE A 222 -44.78 -34.72 -105.29
C PHE A 222 -44.13 -35.91 -104.54
N GLU A 223 -43.85 -37.03 -105.18
CA GLU A 223 -43.08 -38.15 -104.62
C GLU A 223 -41.63 -37.75 -104.31
N LYS A 224 -41.01 -36.88 -105.14
CA LYS A 224 -39.67 -36.36 -104.90
C LYS A 224 -39.65 -35.28 -103.83
N GLU A 225 -40.65 -34.40 -103.80
CA GLU A 225 -40.83 -33.42 -102.73
C GLU A 225 -41.19 -34.11 -101.40
N LEU A 226 -41.97 -35.20 -101.43
CA LEU A 226 -42.27 -36.05 -100.29
C LEU A 226 -41.02 -36.78 -99.80
N ALA A 227 -40.21 -37.37 -100.69
CA ALA A 227 -38.94 -37.99 -100.30
C ALA A 227 -37.92 -36.96 -99.74
N TYR A 228 -37.88 -35.75 -100.31
CA TYR A 228 -37.04 -34.66 -99.81
C TYR A 228 -37.51 -34.12 -98.45
N THR A 229 -38.83 -33.94 -98.26
CA THR A 229 -39.38 -33.52 -96.96
C THR A 229 -39.28 -34.63 -95.92
N GLN A 230 -39.45 -35.90 -96.28
CA GLN A 230 -39.24 -37.05 -95.39
C GLN A 230 -37.77 -37.20 -94.97
N THR A 231 -36.81 -37.03 -95.88
CA THR A 231 -35.37 -37.06 -95.52
C THR A 231 -34.96 -35.85 -94.68
N LYS A 232 -35.49 -34.66 -94.98
CA LYS A 232 -35.30 -33.48 -94.11
C LYS A 232 -35.93 -33.67 -92.73
N LEU A 233 -37.13 -34.23 -92.65
CA LEU A 233 -37.81 -34.54 -91.39
C LEU A 233 -37.05 -35.61 -90.59
N ALA A 234 -36.51 -36.63 -91.27
CA ALA A 234 -35.67 -37.65 -90.65
C ALA A 234 -34.38 -37.04 -90.07
N ALA A 235 -33.70 -36.16 -90.81
CA ALA A 235 -32.53 -35.43 -90.30
C ALA A 235 -32.87 -34.56 -89.08
N GLN A 236 -34.02 -33.86 -89.09
CA GLN A 236 -34.50 -33.10 -87.94
C GLN A 236 -34.91 -33.99 -86.75
N HIS A 237 -35.36 -35.22 -87.00
CA HIS A 237 -35.60 -36.21 -85.95
C HIS A 237 -34.29 -36.77 -85.37
N GLU A 238 -33.26 -36.98 -86.19
CA GLU A 238 -31.93 -37.42 -85.77
C GLU A 238 -31.23 -36.33 -84.95
N GLU A 239 -31.21 -35.08 -85.44
CA GLU A 239 -30.74 -33.90 -84.69
C GLU A 239 -31.49 -33.73 -83.36
N LYS A 240 -32.82 -33.89 -83.37
CA LYS A 240 -33.60 -33.87 -82.12
C LYS A 240 -33.26 -35.02 -81.18
N GLN A 241 -32.88 -36.19 -81.70
CA GLN A 241 -32.45 -37.34 -80.89
C GLN A 241 -31.06 -37.14 -80.28
N THR A 242 -30.09 -36.60 -81.03
CA THR A 242 -28.76 -36.27 -80.48
C THR A 242 -28.88 -35.20 -79.40
N LEU A 243 -29.64 -34.13 -79.64
CA LEU A 243 -29.94 -33.10 -78.64
C LEU A 243 -30.66 -33.69 -77.40
N LEU A 244 -31.50 -34.72 -77.56
CA LEU A 244 -32.13 -35.41 -76.43
C LEU A 244 -31.12 -36.22 -75.59
N GLN A 245 -30.17 -36.90 -76.25
CA GLN A 245 -29.09 -37.64 -75.59
C GLN A 245 -28.12 -36.69 -74.86
N GLU A 246 -27.75 -35.58 -75.50
CA GLU A 246 -26.93 -34.52 -74.90
C GLU A 246 -27.62 -33.94 -73.66
N ASN A 247 -28.89 -33.53 -73.75
CA ASN A 247 -29.65 -33.04 -72.59
C ASN A 247 -29.77 -34.10 -71.47
N GLN A 248 -29.94 -35.38 -71.80
CA GLN A 248 -29.91 -36.47 -70.81
C GLN A 248 -28.54 -36.58 -70.12
N SER A 249 -27.44 -36.47 -70.85
CA SER A 249 -26.09 -36.48 -70.28
C SER A 249 -25.81 -35.27 -69.38
N VAL A 250 -26.30 -34.08 -69.76
CA VAL A 250 -26.18 -32.85 -68.96
C VAL A 250 -27.00 -32.96 -67.67
N LEU A 251 -28.21 -33.54 -67.72
CA LEU A 251 -29.01 -33.83 -66.53
C LEU A 251 -28.32 -34.82 -65.58
N GLN A 252 -27.63 -35.84 -66.10
CA GLN A 252 -26.82 -36.76 -65.29
C GLN A 252 -25.59 -36.08 -64.67
N GLN A 253 -24.91 -35.20 -65.40
CA GLN A 253 -23.81 -34.39 -64.85
C GLN A 253 -24.30 -33.45 -63.75
N LEU A 254 -25.46 -32.82 -63.94
CA LEU A 254 -26.10 -31.96 -62.94
C LEU A 254 -26.52 -32.73 -61.68
N SER A 255 -27.05 -33.95 -61.80
CA SER A 255 -27.37 -34.76 -60.61
C SER A 255 -26.12 -35.18 -59.84
N VAL A 256 -25.04 -35.59 -60.53
CA VAL A 256 -23.76 -35.91 -59.88
C VAL A 256 -23.13 -34.69 -59.23
N ALA A 257 -23.19 -33.51 -59.87
CA ALA A 257 -22.70 -32.26 -59.28
C ALA A 257 -23.53 -31.83 -58.05
N GLN A 258 -24.85 -32.07 -58.06
CA GLN A 258 -25.73 -31.81 -56.92
C GLN A 258 -25.43 -32.78 -55.76
N GLU A 259 -25.15 -34.06 -56.03
CA GLU A 259 -24.69 -35.03 -55.02
C GLU A 259 -23.34 -34.63 -54.41
N GLN A 260 -22.35 -34.26 -55.24
CA GLN A 260 -21.05 -33.76 -54.78
C GLN A 260 -21.18 -32.48 -53.93
N LYS A 261 -22.07 -31.56 -54.30
CA LYS A 261 -22.38 -30.37 -53.50
C LYS A 261 -22.98 -30.74 -52.14
N ASN A 262 -23.84 -31.76 -52.10
CA ASN A 262 -24.45 -32.23 -50.86
C ASN A 262 -23.42 -32.94 -49.94
N THR A 263 -22.52 -33.76 -50.49
CA THR A 263 -21.45 -34.38 -49.69
C THR A 263 -20.46 -33.34 -49.17
N LEU A 264 -20.05 -32.38 -49.99
CA LEU A 264 -19.23 -31.24 -49.54
C LEU A 264 -19.95 -30.40 -48.46
N GLY A 265 -21.27 -30.27 -48.54
CA GLY A 265 -22.08 -29.64 -47.49
C GLY A 265 -22.00 -30.39 -46.15
N GLN A 266 -22.12 -31.72 -46.19
CA GLN A 266 -22.00 -32.58 -45.01
C GLN A 266 -20.58 -32.59 -44.43
N GLU A 267 -19.55 -32.63 -45.28
CA GLU A 267 -18.15 -32.54 -44.86
C GLU A 267 -17.84 -31.19 -44.18
N ASN A 268 -18.29 -30.08 -44.77
CA ASN A 268 -18.13 -28.75 -44.16
C ASN A 268 -18.88 -28.64 -42.82
N GLN A 269 -20.08 -29.21 -42.70
CA GLN A 269 -20.80 -29.24 -41.42
C GLN A 269 -20.05 -30.05 -40.36
N LEU A 270 -19.52 -31.22 -40.70
CA LEU A 270 -18.75 -32.07 -39.80
C LEU A 270 -17.42 -31.39 -39.38
N VAL A 271 -16.78 -30.63 -40.28
CA VAL A 271 -15.62 -29.79 -39.95
C VAL A 271 -15.99 -28.65 -38.99
N LEU A 272 -17.15 -28.00 -39.16
CA LEU A 272 -17.63 -26.97 -38.23
C LEU A 272 -17.92 -27.55 -36.83
N GLU A 273 -18.53 -28.75 -36.76
CA GLU A 273 -18.75 -29.46 -35.50
C GLU A 273 -17.42 -29.83 -34.80
N GLN A 274 -16.42 -30.31 -35.56
CA GLN A 274 -15.07 -30.55 -35.04
C GLN A 274 -14.37 -29.28 -34.55
N LEU A 275 -14.50 -28.17 -35.27
CA LEU A 275 -13.95 -26.87 -34.85
C LEU A 275 -14.60 -26.37 -33.55
N PHE A 276 -15.91 -26.55 -33.39
CA PHE A 276 -16.61 -26.18 -32.16
C PHE A 276 -16.13 -27.00 -30.95
N VAL A 277 -15.99 -28.33 -31.10
CA VAL A 277 -15.43 -29.20 -30.04
C VAL A 277 -13.98 -28.83 -29.72
N ALA A 278 -13.16 -28.54 -30.74
CA ALA A 278 -11.78 -28.10 -30.54
C ALA A 278 -11.70 -26.74 -29.82
N GLN A 279 -12.61 -25.80 -30.10
CA GLN A 279 -12.72 -24.54 -29.38
C GLN A 279 -13.14 -24.76 -27.93
N GLU A 280 -14.16 -25.59 -27.66
CA GLU A 280 -14.61 -25.90 -26.29
C GLU A 280 -13.49 -26.56 -25.46
N GLU A 281 -12.68 -27.44 -26.07
CA GLU A 281 -11.46 -27.97 -25.46
C GLU A 281 -10.40 -26.89 -25.18
N LEU A 282 -10.21 -25.93 -26.09
CA LEU A 282 -9.24 -24.85 -25.94
C LEU A 282 -9.66 -23.89 -24.83
N GLU A 283 -10.94 -23.53 -24.76
CA GLU A 283 -11.52 -22.73 -23.67
C GLU A 283 -11.34 -23.42 -22.31
N LYS A 284 -11.67 -24.72 -22.21
CA LYS A 284 -11.40 -25.53 -21.00
C LYS A 284 -9.92 -25.53 -20.61
N LYS A 285 -9.00 -25.66 -21.58
CA LYS A 285 -7.55 -25.60 -21.35
C LYS A 285 -7.09 -24.20 -20.90
N SER A 286 -7.66 -23.12 -21.46
CA SER A 286 -7.33 -21.75 -21.02
C SER A 286 -7.82 -21.46 -19.60
N LEU A 287 -9.00 -21.96 -19.21
CA LEU A 287 -9.52 -21.82 -17.85
C LEU A 287 -8.67 -22.60 -16.83
N ALA A 288 -8.24 -23.82 -17.18
CA ALA A 288 -7.31 -24.59 -16.37
C ALA A 288 -5.95 -23.90 -16.23
N LEU A 289 -5.43 -23.32 -17.32
CA LEU A 289 -4.19 -22.52 -17.30
C LEU A 289 -4.34 -21.29 -16.40
N GLN A 290 -5.43 -20.52 -16.53
CA GLN A 290 -5.72 -19.36 -15.68
C GLN A 290 -5.81 -19.73 -14.19
N ASN A 291 -6.42 -20.88 -13.85
CA ASN A 291 -6.48 -21.39 -12.49
C ASN A 291 -5.07 -21.73 -11.95
N THR A 292 -4.25 -22.45 -12.74
CA THR A 292 -2.87 -22.75 -12.32
C THR A 292 -1.99 -21.51 -12.22
N GLU A 293 -2.19 -20.48 -13.05
CA GLU A 293 -1.52 -19.18 -12.89
C GLU A 293 -1.94 -18.47 -11.59
N GLN A 294 -3.22 -18.55 -11.21
CA GLN A 294 -3.70 -18.02 -9.92
C GLN A 294 -3.04 -18.76 -8.74
N GLU A 295 -3.03 -20.10 -8.75
CA GLU A 295 -2.35 -20.93 -7.74
C GLU A 295 -0.84 -20.59 -7.65
N LEU A 296 -0.16 -20.47 -8.79
CA LEU A 296 1.26 -20.11 -8.86
C LEU A 296 1.49 -18.67 -8.35
N SER A 297 0.56 -17.74 -8.58
CA SER A 297 0.61 -16.39 -8.02
C SER A 297 0.46 -16.38 -6.48
N GLN A 298 -0.45 -17.21 -5.94
CA GLN A 298 -0.62 -17.39 -4.49
C GLN A 298 0.63 -18.04 -3.87
N LEU A 299 1.20 -19.05 -4.53
CA LEU A 299 2.44 -19.71 -4.11
C LEU A 299 3.65 -18.75 -4.12
N ARG A 300 3.72 -17.83 -5.10
CA ARG A 300 4.72 -16.74 -5.11
C ARG A 300 4.52 -15.80 -3.92
N GLN A 301 3.28 -15.43 -3.57
CA GLN A 301 3.01 -14.59 -2.40
C GLN A 301 3.33 -15.29 -1.08
N THR A 302 3.02 -16.59 -0.91
CA THR A 302 3.38 -17.34 0.31
C THR A 302 4.89 -17.54 0.41
N HIS A 303 5.57 -17.81 -0.71
CA HIS A 303 7.04 -17.86 -0.74
C HIS A 303 7.68 -16.50 -0.40
N GLN A 304 7.16 -15.38 -0.91
CA GLN A 304 7.63 -14.04 -0.52
C GLN A 304 7.45 -13.77 0.99
N LYS A 305 6.30 -14.16 1.57
CA LYS A 305 6.06 -14.10 3.02
C LYS A 305 7.05 -14.97 3.79
N PHE A 306 7.35 -16.18 3.32
CA PHE A 306 8.36 -17.06 3.92
C PHE A 306 9.76 -16.45 3.88
N VAL A 307 10.22 -15.93 2.73
CA VAL A 307 11.52 -15.26 2.60
C VAL A 307 11.61 -13.99 3.45
N ALA A 308 10.52 -13.25 3.65
CA ALA A 308 10.48 -12.13 4.58
C ALA A 308 10.61 -12.59 6.06
N LEU A 309 9.94 -13.69 6.42
CA LEU A 309 10.02 -14.29 7.74
C LEU A 309 11.42 -14.88 8.02
N GLU A 310 12.05 -15.50 7.03
CA GLU A 310 13.42 -16.00 7.12
C GLU A 310 14.43 -14.85 7.28
N ARG A 311 14.27 -13.74 6.55
CA ARG A 311 15.08 -12.54 6.77
C ARG A 311 14.90 -11.98 8.19
N ASN A 312 13.66 -11.95 8.70
CA ASN A 312 13.40 -11.55 10.08
C ASN A 312 14.12 -12.48 11.06
N SER A 313 13.94 -13.80 10.98
CA SER A 313 14.61 -14.76 11.88
C SER A 313 16.13 -14.68 11.80
N GLN A 314 16.72 -14.52 10.60
CA GLN A 314 18.15 -14.24 10.44
C GLN A 314 18.60 -12.94 11.14
N THR A 315 17.78 -11.87 11.13
CA THR A 315 18.10 -10.65 11.91
C THR A 315 17.94 -10.82 13.41
N GLN A 316 16.97 -11.62 13.88
CA GLN A 316 16.84 -11.92 15.31
C GLN A 316 18.00 -12.80 15.79
N LEU A 317 18.42 -13.80 15.01
CA LEU A 317 19.63 -14.59 15.29
C LEU A 317 20.87 -13.71 15.40
N LYS A 318 21.07 -12.75 14.46
CA LYS A 318 22.17 -11.78 14.54
C LYS A 318 22.11 -10.90 15.80
N LYS A 319 20.92 -10.51 16.26
CA LYS A 319 20.76 -9.79 17.55
C LYS A 319 21.09 -10.69 18.74
N ILE A 320 20.62 -11.94 18.74
CA ILE A 320 20.89 -12.92 19.80
C ILE A 320 22.40 -13.15 19.91
N THR A 321 23.10 -13.46 18.81
CA THR A 321 24.56 -13.65 18.85
C THR A 321 25.30 -12.39 19.29
N ALA A 322 24.80 -11.19 18.97
CA ALA A 322 25.37 -9.92 19.43
C ALA A 322 25.05 -9.57 20.89
N LEU A 323 24.08 -10.24 21.51
CA LEU A 323 23.82 -10.20 22.95
C LEU A 323 24.62 -11.27 23.69
N GLU A 324 24.78 -12.46 23.11
CA GLU A 324 25.63 -13.54 23.63
C GLU A 324 27.11 -13.11 23.71
N THR A 325 27.65 -12.43 22.69
CA THR A 325 29.01 -11.89 22.75
C THR A 325 29.17 -10.82 23.82
N LYS A 326 28.21 -9.90 23.97
CA LYS A 326 28.23 -8.89 25.04
C LYS A 326 28.13 -9.50 26.43
N LEU A 327 27.29 -10.51 26.60
CA LEU A 327 27.18 -11.24 27.86
C LEU A 327 28.48 -11.99 28.18
N ALA A 328 29.17 -12.54 27.18
CA ALA A 328 30.49 -13.14 27.36
C ALA A 328 31.57 -12.10 27.74
N GLU A 329 31.55 -10.90 27.13
CA GLU A 329 32.42 -9.77 27.48
C GLU A 329 32.16 -9.28 28.92
N GLU A 330 30.89 -9.14 29.33
CA GLU A 330 30.50 -8.78 30.70
C GLU A 330 30.87 -9.88 31.71
N LEU A 331 30.73 -11.16 31.37
CA LEU A 331 31.14 -12.27 32.23
C LEU A 331 32.67 -12.32 32.41
N ALA A 332 33.44 -12.12 31.34
CA ALA A 332 34.90 -12.06 31.40
C ALA A 332 35.39 -10.85 32.23
N SER A 333 34.75 -9.68 32.06
CA SER A 333 35.00 -8.49 32.89
C SER A 333 34.72 -8.76 34.38
N ASN A 334 33.58 -9.38 34.69
CA ASN A 334 33.23 -9.74 36.07
C ASN A 334 34.18 -10.80 36.67
N GLN A 335 34.67 -11.75 35.87
CA GLN A 335 35.69 -12.72 36.30
C GLN A 335 37.02 -12.02 36.63
N ALA A 336 37.52 -11.13 35.77
CA ALA A 336 38.73 -10.35 36.03
C ALA A 336 38.61 -9.46 37.29
N ASN A 337 37.45 -8.80 37.48
CA ASN A 337 37.16 -8.04 38.69
C ASN A 337 37.14 -8.93 39.95
N GLN A 338 36.61 -10.15 39.85
CA GLN A 338 36.61 -11.12 40.94
C GLN A 338 38.03 -11.62 41.27
N GLU A 339 38.87 -11.88 40.27
CA GLU A 339 40.28 -12.26 40.45
C GLU A 339 41.09 -11.15 41.11
N GLN A 340 40.91 -9.89 40.67
CA GLN A 340 41.53 -8.73 41.32
C GLN A 340 41.10 -8.62 42.79
N LEU A 341 39.81 -8.73 43.09
CA LEU A 341 39.29 -8.67 44.47
C LEU A 341 39.81 -9.84 45.33
N GLN A 342 40.06 -11.01 44.75
CA GLN A 342 40.70 -12.13 45.45
C GLN A 342 42.19 -11.86 45.72
N ALA A 343 42.91 -11.24 44.78
CA ALA A 343 44.30 -10.81 44.98
C ALA A 343 44.43 -9.73 46.06
N GLU A 344 43.57 -8.70 46.03
CA GLU A 344 43.51 -7.66 47.08
C GLU A 344 43.16 -8.25 48.45
N LYS A 345 42.22 -9.21 48.51
CA LYS A 345 41.92 -9.94 49.73
C LYS A 345 43.11 -10.77 50.23
N ALA A 346 43.90 -11.34 49.32
CA ALA A 346 45.12 -12.08 49.69
C ALA A 346 46.20 -11.16 50.27
N THR A 347 46.46 -9.99 49.66
CA THR A 347 47.45 -9.04 50.19
C THR A 347 47.03 -8.45 51.54
N LEU A 348 45.75 -8.10 51.70
CA LEU A 348 45.18 -7.69 53.00
C LEU A 348 45.29 -8.79 54.06
N ASN A 349 45.08 -10.06 53.70
CA ASN A 349 45.29 -11.19 54.62
C ASN A 349 46.77 -11.34 55.02
N THR A 350 47.72 -11.17 54.10
CA THR A 350 49.16 -11.23 54.46
C THR A 350 49.57 -10.07 55.36
N GLN A 351 49.09 -8.84 55.10
CA GLN A 351 49.30 -7.69 55.97
C GLN A 351 48.68 -7.90 57.36
N LEU A 352 47.49 -8.51 57.44
CA LEU A 352 46.83 -8.83 58.71
C LEU A 352 47.55 -9.95 59.50
N ILE A 353 48.23 -10.87 58.83
CA ILE A 353 49.12 -11.85 59.47
C ILE A 353 50.38 -11.17 60.00
N GLU A 354 50.99 -10.29 59.19
CA GLU A 354 52.19 -9.54 59.59
C GLU A 354 51.92 -8.62 60.79
N LEU A 355 50.84 -7.82 60.75
CA LEU A 355 50.42 -6.97 61.86
C LEU A 355 50.10 -7.77 63.14
N LYS A 356 49.58 -9.00 63.01
CA LYS A 356 49.40 -9.90 64.17
C LYS A 356 50.72 -10.42 64.72
N ALA A 357 51.70 -10.71 63.87
CA ALA A 357 53.05 -11.08 64.32
C ALA A 357 53.74 -9.92 65.03
N GLN A 358 53.67 -8.71 64.47
CA GLN A 358 54.20 -7.47 65.08
C GLN A 358 53.51 -7.15 66.43
N LEU A 359 52.19 -7.37 66.53
CA LEU A 359 51.45 -7.24 67.78
C LEU A 359 51.91 -8.27 68.83
N HIS A 360 52.12 -9.53 68.43
CA HIS A 360 52.60 -10.58 69.33
C HIS A 360 54.04 -10.33 69.80
N THR A 361 54.93 -9.79 68.95
CA THR A 361 56.28 -9.41 69.41
C THR A 361 56.19 -8.25 70.40
N ALA A 362 55.42 -7.21 70.10
CA ALA A 362 55.23 -6.08 71.02
C ALA A 362 54.59 -6.50 72.36
N GLN A 363 53.68 -7.48 72.36
CA GLN A 363 53.13 -8.07 73.58
C GLN A 363 54.21 -8.83 74.37
N SER A 364 55.06 -9.62 73.72
CA SER A 364 56.18 -10.30 74.37
C SER A 364 57.22 -9.33 74.95
N ASP A 365 57.46 -8.20 74.28
CA ASP A 365 58.37 -7.14 74.75
C ASP A 365 57.77 -6.42 75.99
N VAL A 366 56.45 -6.18 75.99
CA VAL A 366 55.73 -5.65 77.15
C VAL A 366 55.79 -6.64 78.32
N ASP A 367 55.45 -7.91 78.12
CA ASP A 367 55.55 -8.97 79.13
C ASP A 367 56.97 -9.08 79.73
N GLN A 368 58.01 -8.89 78.93
CA GLN A 368 59.40 -8.89 79.40
C GLN A 368 59.72 -7.61 80.19
N SER A 369 59.20 -6.46 79.77
CA SER A 369 59.37 -5.20 80.49
C SER A 369 58.67 -5.21 81.85
N GLU A 370 57.46 -5.78 81.95
CA GLU A 370 56.72 -5.93 83.20
C GLU A 370 57.46 -6.85 84.18
N LYS A 371 57.96 -8.01 83.71
CA LYS A 371 58.81 -8.89 84.52
C LYS A 371 60.04 -8.17 85.06
N LYS A 372 60.72 -7.39 84.23
CA LYS A 372 61.90 -6.61 84.64
C LYS A 372 61.56 -5.48 85.62
N VAL A 373 60.38 -4.86 85.50
CA VAL A 373 59.88 -3.89 86.49
C VAL A 373 59.61 -4.57 87.84
N VAL A 374 59.06 -5.79 87.85
CA VAL A 374 58.88 -6.58 89.07
C VAL A 374 60.22 -6.97 89.69
N GLU A 375 61.20 -7.44 88.90
CA GLU A 375 62.56 -7.76 89.35
C GLU A 375 63.24 -6.53 90.00
N LEU A 376 63.25 -5.38 89.31
CA LEU A 376 63.83 -4.14 89.82
C LEU A 376 63.11 -3.62 91.08
N GLN A 377 61.79 -3.83 91.20
CA GLN A 377 61.02 -3.46 92.38
C GLN A 377 61.32 -4.40 93.57
N LEU A 378 61.59 -5.69 93.32
CA LEU A 378 62.06 -6.63 94.34
C LEU A 378 63.49 -6.29 94.80
N GLU A 379 64.41 -6.01 93.87
CA GLU A 379 65.77 -5.55 94.16
C GLU A 379 65.77 -4.26 94.99
N LYS A 380 64.97 -3.26 94.59
CA LYS A 380 64.75 -2.02 95.34
C LYS A 380 64.21 -2.27 96.75
N ASN A 381 63.28 -3.22 96.91
CA ASN A 381 62.74 -3.57 98.23
C ASN A 381 63.78 -4.28 99.11
N ALA A 382 64.61 -5.14 98.54
CA ALA A 382 65.72 -5.79 99.26
C ALA A 382 66.76 -4.74 99.70
N LEU A 383 67.19 -3.85 98.80
CA LEU A 383 68.08 -2.74 99.14
C LEU A 383 67.46 -1.80 100.19
N ALA A 384 66.14 -1.59 100.19
CA ALA A 384 65.48 -0.82 101.24
C ALA A 384 65.53 -1.52 102.61
N GLN A 385 65.39 -2.85 102.65
CA GLN A 385 65.54 -3.65 103.87
C GLN A 385 66.99 -3.66 104.37
N GLU A 386 67.98 -3.80 103.49
CA GLU A 386 69.40 -3.68 103.84
C GLU A 386 69.74 -2.30 104.41
N ASN A 387 69.28 -1.22 103.76
CA ASN A 387 69.47 0.14 104.27
C ASN A 387 68.77 0.37 105.62
N GLN A 388 67.58 -0.22 105.85
CA GLN A 388 66.93 -0.17 107.16
C GLN A 388 67.74 -0.90 108.22
N LEU A 389 68.24 -2.11 107.93
CA LEU A 389 69.03 -2.90 108.87
C LEU A 389 70.39 -2.24 109.19
N VAL A 390 71.02 -1.58 108.21
CA VAL A 390 72.21 -0.73 108.44
C VAL A 390 71.87 0.48 109.32
N LEU A 391 70.70 1.10 109.15
CA LEU A 391 70.25 2.22 109.99
C LEU A 391 69.98 1.76 111.43
N GLU A 392 69.35 0.59 111.61
CA GLU A 392 69.16 -0.04 112.93
C GLU A 392 70.51 -0.38 113.60
N GLN A 393 71.49 -0.91 112.84
CA GLN A 393 72.85 -1.13 113.34
C GLN A 393 73.55 0.16 113.76
N LEU A 394 73.44 1.23 112.96
CA LEU A 394 73.99 2.55 113.30
C LEU A 394 73.35 3.13 114.57
N LEU A 395 72.04 2.94 114.76
CA LEU A 395 71.35 3.33 116.00
C LEU A 395 71.83 2.51 117.21
N THR A 396 72.08 1.19 117.06
CA THR A 396 72.66 0.40 118.16
C THR A 396 74.09 0.84 118.51
N VAL A 397 74.93 1.13 117.51
CA VAL A 397 76.29 1.66 117.72
C VAL A 397 76.25 3.05 118.36
N GLN A 398 75.29 3.90 117.97
CA GLN A 398 75.10 5.20 118.63
C GLN A 398 74.69 5.02 120.10
N ALA A 399 73.75 4.14 120.41
CA ALA A 399 73.34 3.86 121.79
C ALA A 399 74.50 3.29 122.63
N GLU A 400 75.32 2.38 122.08
CA GLU A 400 76.54 1.90 122.72
C GLU A 400 77.51 3.05 123.01
N LEU A 401 77.77 3.93 122.04
CA LEU A 401 78.61 5.12 122.21
C LEU A 401 78.06 6.07 123.28
N GLU A 402 76.74 6.30 123.33
CA GLU A 402 76.09 7.11 124.36
C GLU A 402 76.25 6.50 125.77
N THR A 403 76.12 5.16 125.91
CA THR A 403 76.40 4.49 127.20
C THR A 403 77.88 4.56 127.59
N LEU A 404 78.81 4.49 126.63
CA LEU A 404 80.24 4.66 126.88
C LEU A 404 80.60 6.11 127.26
N ILE A 405 79.91 7.10 126.71
CA ILE A 405 80.03 8.50 127.12
C ILE A 405 79.55 8.67 128.56
N LEU A 406 78.37 8.15 128.92
CA LEU A 406 77.85 8.19 130.30
C LEU A 406 78.75 7.44 131.30
N ALA A 407 79.32 6.29 130.92
CA ALA A 407 80.32 5.57 131.73
C ALA A 407 81.62 6.38 131.90
N LYS A 408 82.05 7.11 130.86
CA LYS A 408 83.19 8.01 130.92
C LYS A 408 82.91 9.23 131.81
N GLU A 409 81.73 9.83 131.72
CA GLU A 409 81.35 10.98 132.55
C GLU A 409 81.20 10.62 134.03
N THR A 410 80.62 9.46 134.34
CA THR A 410 80.54 8.94 135.73
C THR A 410 81.92 8.56 136.28
N SER A 411 82.83 7.98 135.48
CA SER A 411 84.21 7.77 135.93
C SER A 411 84.99 9.09 136.13
N LEU A 412 84.71 10.12 135.32
CA LEU A 412 85.26 11.47 135.51
C LEU A 412 84.69 12.18 136.75
N ALA A 413 83.42 11.92 137.11
CA ALA A 413 82.83 12.39 138.37
C ALA A 413 83.52 11.72 139.58
N LEU A 414 83.68 10.41 139.56
CA LEU A 414 84.44 9.66 140.57
C LEU A 414 85.90 10.14 140.69
N GLN A 415 86.58 10.47 139.59
CA GLN A 415 87.90 11.08 139.64
C GLN A 415 87.90 12.48 140.30
N LYS A 416 86.84 13.27 140.14
CA LYS A 416 86.70 14.57 140.82
C LYS A 416 86.38 14.42 142.30
N GLU A 417 85.55 13.45 142.68
CA GLU A 417 85.27 13.13 144.08
C GLU A 417 86.52 12.62 144.79
N LEU A 418 87.25 11.66 144.21
CA LEU A 418 88.53 11.19 144.72
C LEU A 418 89.58 12.33 144.76
N GLY A 419 89.55 13.25 143.80
CA GLY A 419 90.36 14.47 143.82
C GLY A 419 90.02 15.37 145.02
N ALA A 420 88.73 15.56 145.31
CA ALA A 420 88.26 16.34 146.46
C ALA A 420 88.63 15.67 147.80
N GLU A 421 88.47 14.36 147.93
CA GLU A 421 88.91 13.59 149.10
C GLU A 421 90.43 13.72 149.33
N ASN A 422 91.24 13.62 148.27
CA ASN A 422 92.68 13.84 148.37
C ASN A 422 93.02 15.28 148.79
N THR A 423 92.31 16.30 148.32
CA THR A 423 92.51 17.68 148.81
C THR A 423 92.08 17.85 150.27
N LEU A 424 91.03 17.16 150.73
CA LEU A 424 90.61 17.18 152.13
C LEU A 424 91.64 16.49 153.04
N LEU A 425 92.19 15.35 152.61
CA LEU A 425 93.27 14.65 153.32
C LEU A 425 94.56 15.48 153.38
N LEU A 426 94.90 16.18 152.29
CA LEU A 426 96.02 17.14 152.29
C LEU A 426 95.76 18.31 153.24
N GLN A 427 94.52 18.82 153.33
CA GLN A 427 94.16 19.88 154.26
C GLN A 427 94.20 19.41 155.73
N GLN A 428 93.79 18.17 156.00
CA GLN A 428 93.90 17.54 157.33
C GLN A 428 95.38 17.34 157.73
N LEU A 429 96.21 16.81 156.82
CA LEU A 429 97.65 16.72 157.03
C LEU A 429 98.28 18.09 157.31
N HIS A 430 97.88 19.13 156.56
CA HIS A 430 98.36 20.49 156.79
C HIS A 430 97.95 21.02 158.18
N SER A 431 96.71 20.78 158.62
CA SER A 431 96.27 21.18 159.96
C SER A 431 97.04 20.48 161.09
N HIS A 432 97.42 19.21 160.92
CA HIS A 432 98.28 18.52 161.89
C HIS A 432 99.75 18.94 161.80
N GLN A 433 100.23 19.37 160.62
CA GLN A 433 101.53 20.05 160.52
C GLN A 433 101.52 21.39 161.26
N GLU A 434 100.48 22.21 161.11
CA GLU A 434 100.32 23.46 161.88
C GLU A 434 100.26 23.21 163.40
N GLU A 435 99.59 22.15 163.86
CA GLU A 435 99.59 21.77 165.28
C GLU A 435 101.00 21.39 165.80
N LEU A 436 101.77 20.64 165.01
CA LEU A 436 103.14 20.26 165.36
C LEU A 436 104.09 21.47 165.34
N GLU A 437 103.95 22.37 164.37
CA GLU A 437 104.74 23.60 164.29
C GLU A 437 104.46 24.57 165.45
N ARG A 438 103.20 24.68 165.91
CA ARG A 438 102.83 25.46 167.12
C ARG A 438 103.48 24.94 168.40
N ILE A 439 103.80 23.65 168.48
CA ILE A 439 104.46 23.05 169.65
C ILE A 439 105.98 23.29 169.60
N TYR A 440 106.57 23.36 168.40
CA TYR A 440 108.03 23.47 168.23
C TYR A 440 108.56 24.91 168.22
N LEU A 441 107.78 25.88 167.72
CA LEU A 441 108.20 27.27 167.55
C LEU A 441 108.08 28.14 168.83
N LYS A 442 108.81 27.74 169.88
CA LYS A 442 109.00 28.59 171.08
C LYS A 442 110.46 28.76 171.55
N ASP A 443 111.41 28.10 170.91
CA ASP A 443 112.84 28.46 170.93
C ASP A 443 113.35 28.70 169.48
N LYS A 444 114.54 29.27 169.34
CA LYS A 444 114.70 30.45 168.45
C LYS A 444 115.79 30.35 167.37
N ASP A 445 115.57 31.12 166.29
CA ASP A 445 116.53 31.67 165.28
C ASP A 445 116.99 30.84 164.05
N ALA A 446 117.25 31.60 162.96
CA ALA A 446 118.21 31.40 161.85
C ALA A 446 117.79 30.86 160.43
N THR A 447 117.49 31.83 159.53
CA THR A 447 118.05 32.02 158.15
C THR A 447 117.66 31.20 156.87
N THR A 448 117.55 31.96 155.74
CA THR A 448 117.87 31.70 154.30
C THR A 448 116.96 30.91 153.29
N ASN A 449 116.33 31.64 152.33
CA ASN A 449 116.42 31.64 150.82
C ASN A 449 116.64 30.32 149.98
N PRO A 450 116.36 30.26 148.63
CA PRO A 450 115.29 30.84 147.75
C PRO A 450 114.81 29.98 146.50
N ASP A 451 113.88 30.54 145.68
CA ASP A 451 113.84 30.56 144.16
C ASP A 451 113.08 29.52 143.23
N ARG A 452 112.59 30.02 142.05
CA ARG A 452 112.22 29.37 140.72
C ARG A 452 111.02 28.38 140.50
N GLN A 453 110.41 28.15 139.30
CA GLN A 453 110.09 28.91 138.03
C GLN A 453 109.17 28.11 136.98
N VAL A 454 108.10 28.72 136.39
CA VAL A 454 107.39 28.66 135.02
C VAL A 454 107.43 27.42 134.01
N PRO A 455 106.80 27.34 132.76
CA PRO A 455 105.63 27.99 132.04
C PRO A 455 104.75 27.12 130.99
N VAL A 456 103.81 27.76 130.22
CA VAL A 456 103.24 27.50 128.81
C VAL A 456 102.13 26.39 128.56
N VAL A 457 100.97 26.43 127.80
CA VAL A 457 100.24 26.97 126.54
C VAL A 457 100.40 26.12 125.21
N LEU A 458 99.51 25.90 124.18
CA LEU A 458 98.43 26.59 123.36
C LEU A 458 97.40 25.64 122.57
N ASP A 459 96.28 26.20 122.03
CA ASP A 459 95.46 25.97 120.76
C ASP A 459 94.81 24.61 120.26
N ASN A 460 93.82 24.46 119.30
CA ASN A 460 92.66 25.24 118.70
C ASN A 460 91.88 24.51 117.50
N ASN A 461 90.75 25.07 116.96
CA ASN A 461 90.27 25.13 115.52
C ASN A 461 89.05 24.30 114.89
N LYS A 462 88.52 24.77 113.70
CA LYS A 462 87.55 24.20 112.64
C LYS A 462 86.01 24.52 112.68
N GLU A 463 85.09 24.36 111.64
CA GLU A 463 84.97 24.57 110.13
C GLU A 463 83.52 24.20 109.55
N SER A 464 82.95 24.83 108.46
CA SER A 464 81.75 24.35 107.65
C SER A 464 81.38 25.15 106.32
N SER A 465 80.47 24.66 105.42
CA SER A 465 80.08 25.22 104.06
C SER A 465 78.82 24.57 103.36
N THR A 466 78.19 25.10 102.26
CA THR A 466 77.35 24.41 101.16
C THR A 466 76.55 25.34 100.16
N ASP A 467 76.18 24.89 98.92
CA ASP A 467 75.16 25.52 97.97
C ASP A 467 74.70 24.66 96.71
N LEU A 468 73.59 25.06 96.00
CA LEU A 468 73.10 24.87 94.57
C LEU A 468 72.40 23.61 93.89
N VAL A 469 71.10 23.77 93.52
CA VAL A 469 70.34 23.66 92.19
C VAL A 469 70.34 22.44 91.20
N VAL A 470 69.18 22.12 90.51
CA VAL A 470 69.02 21.74 89.04
C VAL A 470 67.56 21.38 88.52
N VAL A 471 67.06 22.05 87.43
CA VAL A 471 66.29 21.60 86.18
C VAL A 471 64.94 20.77 86.30
N SER A 472 63.88 20.69 85.43
CA SER A 472 63.34 21.20 84.09
C SER A 472 61.80 20.93 83.93
N GLU A 473 61.06 21.50 82.95
CA GLU A 473 59.69 21.02 82.56
C GLU A 473 59.23 21.22 81.06
N VAL A 474 58.54 20.20 80.51
CA VAL A 474 57.55 19.99 79.39
C VAL A 474 57.35 20.96 78.17
N ARG A 475 57.02 20.37 77.00
CA ARG A 475 56.32 20.99 75.82
C ARG A 475 54.96 20.31 75.54
N VAL A 476 54.00 21.03 74.93
CA VAL A 476 52.62 20.57 74.63
C VAL A 476 52.32 20.58 73.12
N HIS A 477 51.37 19.74 72.65
CA HIS A 477 50.88 19.64 71.26
C HIS A 477 49.63 20.50 70.99
N GLU A 478 49.42 20.87 69.71
CA GLU A 478 48.15 21.40 69.20
C GLU A 478 47.22 20.25 68.72
N PRO A 479 45.88 20.37 68.83
CA PRO A 479 44.92 19.39 68.30
C PRO A 479 44.34 19.79 66.93
N GLU A 480 44.19 18.81 66.02
CA GLU A 480 43.57 19.02 64.70
C GLU A 480 42.02 19.09 64.75
N HIS A 481 41.42 19.86 63.84
CA HIS A 481 39.97 19.91 63.65
C HIS A 481 39.45 18.72 62.81
N THR A 482 38.59 17.89 63.39
CA THR A 482 37.89 16.83 62.65
C THR A 482 36.60 17.34 61.98
N VAL A 483 36.52 17.20 60.66
CA VAL A 483 35.31 17.49 59.86
C VAL A 483 34.58 16.17 59.55
N PRO A 484 33.27 16.02 59.81
CA PRO A 484 32.56 14.76 59.58
C PRO A 484 32.30 14.48 58.08
N PRO A 485 32.33 13.21 57.64
CA PRO A 485 32.20 12.84 56.23
C PRO A 485 30.77 13.01 55.69
N LYS A 486 30.65 13.38 54.40
CA LYS A 486 29.41 13.82 53.72
C LYS A 486 28.22 12.84 53.69
N SER A 487 28.44 11.57 54.07
CA SER A 487 27.52 10.45 53.79
C SER A 487 26.14 10.47 54.47
N PHE A 488 25.85 11.41 55.38
CA PHE A 488 24.55 11.45 56.08
C PHE A 488 23.47 12.23 55.31
N PHE A 489 23.82 13.42 54.79
CA PHE A 489 22.85 14.29 54.12
C PHE A 489 22.40 13.74 52.76
N GLU A 490 23.30 13.14 52.00
CA GLU A 490 23.03 12.49 50.72
C GLU A 490 22.00 11.35 50.87
N ARG A 491 22.18 10.48 51.87
CA ARG A 491 21.23 9.40 52.19
C ARG A 491 19.86 9.92 52.64
N ARG A 492 19.78 11.08 53.29
CA ARG A 492 18.51 11.74 53.65
C ARG A 492 17.84 12.40 52.44
N ALA A 493 18.61 13.04 51.56
CA ALA A 493 18.12 13.65 50.32
C ALA A 493 17.56 12.59 49.36
N ALA A 494 18.29 11.48 49.14
CA ALA A 494 17.85 10.36 48.31
C ALA A 494 16.54 9.72 48.83
N ARG A 495 16.41 9.54 50.16
CA ARG A 495 15.16 9.06 50.77
C ARG A 495 13.99 10.01 50.55
N LYS A 496 14.21 11.33 50.67
CA LYS A 496 13.17 12.34 50.35
C LYS A 496 12.78 12.27 48.86
N ALA A 497 13.74 12.28 47.95
CA ALA A 497 13.50 12.22 46.52
C ALA A 497 12.73 10.95 46.11
N ARG A 498 13.10 9.77 46.62
CA ARG A 498 12.38 8.51 46.38
C ARG A 498 10.93 8.55 46.85
N ARG A 499 10.66 9.12 48.04
CA ARG A 499 9.30 9.29 48.58
C ARG A 499 8.48 10.27 47.74
N ASP A 500 9.05 11.41 47.40
CA ASP A 500 8.36 12.47 46.68
C ASP A 500 8.12 12.08 45.20
N ALA A 501 8.96 11.20 44.62
CA ALA A 501 8.71 10.53 43.33
C ALA A 501 7.58 9.49 43.42
N LEU A 502 7.61 8.61 44.44
CA LEU A 502 6.56 7.60 44.65
C LEU A 502 5.17 8.24 44.84
N ARG A 503 5.11 9.43 45.44
CA ARG A 503 3.88 10.24 45.55
C ARG A 503 3.38 10.69 44.17
N LYS A 504 4.27 11.21 43.32
CA LYS A 504 3.93 11.62 41.94
C LYS A 504 3.47 10.46 41.06
N ASP A 505 4.07 9.28 41.20
CA ASP A 505 3.61 8.08 40.48
C ASP A 505 2.19 7.67 40.91
N LYS A 506 1.86 7.81 42.19
CA LYS A 506 0.50 7.57 42.70
C LYS A 506 -0.50 8.63 42.24
N GLU A 507 -0.11 9.91 42.22
CA GLU A 507 -0.91 11.02 41.68
C GLU A 507 -1.24 10.78 40.19
N ARG A 508 -0.25 10.37 39.38
CA ARG A 508 -0.43 9.99 37.96
C ARG A 508 -1.33 8.77 37.78
N ALA A 509 -1.12 7.71 38.57
CA ALA A 509 -1.94 6.50 38.53
C ALA A 509 -3.41 6.79 38.84
N GLN A 510 -3.71 7.69 39.79
CA GLN A 510 -5.07 8.14 40.08
C GLN A 510 -5.72 8.85 38.88
N HIS A 511 -4.95 9.71 38.18
CA HIS A 511 -5.43 10.39 36.96
C HIS A 511 -5.61 9.41 35.78
N ILE A 512 -4.85 8.30 35.73
CA ILE A 512 -5.06 7.21 34.77
C ILE A 512 -6.37 6.47 35.07
N VAL A 513 -6.64 6.11 36.34
CA VAL A 513 -7.91 5.46 36.76
C VAL A 513 -9.14 6.33 36.49
N GLN A 514 -9.00 7.66 36.52
CA GLN A 514 -10.07 8.61 36.21
C GLN A 514 -10.29 8.80 34.70
N SER A 515 -9.43 8.23 33.84
CA SER A 515 -9.56 8.34 32.38
C SER A 515 -10.34 7.14 31.80
N PRO A 516 -11.12 7.33 30.72
CA PRO A 516 -11.84 6.24 30.06
C PRO A 516 -10.92 5.27 29.29
N TRP A 517 -9.61 5.52 29.28
CA TRP A 517 -8.61 4.80 28.50
C TRP A 517 -7.89 3.70 29.30
N PHE A 518 -8.20 3.55 30.59
CA PHE A 518 -7.69 2.49 31.46
C PHE A 518 -8.85 1.70 32.09
N ASP A 519 -8.92 0.39 31.82
CA ASP A 519 -9.90 -0.50 32.43
C ASP A 519 -9.19 -1.44 33.42
N ALA A 520 -9.37 -1.18 34.71
CA ALA A 520 -8.75 -1.95 35.78
C ALA A 520 -9.20 -3.42 35.83
N GLN A 521 -10.44 -3.71 35.42
CA GLN A 521 -10.97 -5.07 35.43
C GLN A 521 -10.46 -5.84 34.21
N TRP A 522 -10.53 -5.24 33.02
CA TRP A 522 -9.98 -5.84 31.80
C TRP A 522 -8.46 -6.04 31.91
N TYR A 523 -7.71 -5.08 32.44
CA TYR A 523 -6.26 -5.19 32.62
C TYR A 523 -5.87 -6.40 33.49
N LEU A 524 -6.59 -6.65 34.59
CA LEU A 524 -6.35 -7.84 35.43
C LEU A 524 -6.83 -9.15 34.79
N GLN A 525 -7.79 -9.10 33.87
CA GLN A 525 -8.21 -10.26 33.08
C GLN A 525 -7.20 -10.62 31.99
N GLN A 526 -6.57 -9.63 31.34
CA GLN A 526 -5.53 -9.85 30.32
C GLN A 526 -4.16 -10.21 30.90
N TYR A 527 -3.87 -9.79 32.13
CA TYR A 527 -2.56 -10.01 32.78
C TYR A 527 -2.70 -10.78 34.11
N PRO A 528 -2.87 -12.11 34.06
CA PRO A 528 -3.00 -12.96 35.25
C PRO A 528 -1.81 -12.91 36.20
N ASP A 529 -0.61 -12.58 35.71
CA ASP A 529 0.59 -12.38 36.51
C ASP A 529 0.44 -11.17 37.46
N VAL A 530 -0.14 -10.07 36.97
CA VAL A 530 -0.46 -8.89 37.79
C VAL A 530 -1.63 -9.17 38.74
N ALA A 531 -2.57 -10.03 38.34
CA ALA A 531 -3.69 -10.46 39.18
C ALA A 531 -3.28 -11.42 40.31
N GLN A 532 -2.20 -12.20 40.14
CA GLN A 532 -1.69 -13.13 41.15
C GLN A 532 -0.82 -12.46 42.22
N ASP A 533 -0.21 -11.29 41.95
CA ASP A 533 0.53 -10.51 42.94
C ASP A 533 -0.44 -9.68 43.82
N PRO A 534 -0.55 -9.93 45.15
CA PRO A 534 -1.46 -9.18 46.04
C PRO A 534 -1.13 -7.69 46.19
N VAL A 535 0.10 -7.26 45.85
CA VAL A 535 0.56 -5.88 45.94
C VAL A 535 0.21 -5.09 44.67
N GLN A 536 0.29 -5.74 43.50
CA GLN A 536 0.05 -5.09 42.19
C GLN A 536 -1.43 -5.12 41.82
N SER A 537 -2.13 -6.23 42.06
CA SER A 537 -3.58 -6.36 41.88
C SER A 537 -4.38 -5.32 42.68
N ALA A 538 -3.87 -4.88 43.83
CA ALA A 538 -4.45 -3.83 44.65
C ALA A 538 -4.39 -2.41 44.01
N ASN A 539 -3.58 -2.20 42.97
CA ASN A 539 -3.59 -0.95 42.19
C ASN A 539 -3.07 -1.17 40.74
N PRO A 540 -3.91 -1.68 39.82
CA PRO A 540 -3.48 -2.04 38.47
C PRO A 540 -2.93 -0.86 37.65
N ALA A 541 -3.48 0.34 37.85
CA ALA A 541 -2.99 1.55 37.19
C ALA A 541 -1.60 1.99 37.69
N LEU A 542 -1.27 1.74 38.97
CA LEU A 542 0.07 2.01 39.51
C LEU A 542 1.08 0.99 38.99
N HIS A 543 0.68 -0.27 38.80
CA HIS A 543 1.50 -1.26 38.09
C HIS A 543 1.75 -0.80 36.64
N TYR A 544 0.68 -0.48 35.90
CA TYR A 544 0.77 -0.03 34.51
C TYR A 544 1.65 1.22 34.35
N MET A 545 1.45 2.24 35.20
CA MET A 545 2.21 3.51 35.18
C MET A 545 3.72 3.31 35.35
N ARG A 546 4.13 2.27 36.10
CA ARG A 546 5.53 2.08 36.55
C ARG A 546 6.26 0.92 35.86
N LEU A 547 5.52 -0.04 35.30
CA LEU A 547 6.03 -1.26 34.66
C LEU A 547 5.27 -1.53 33.35
N GLY A 548 3.98 -1.83 33.42
CA GLY A 548 3.21 -2.39 32.29
C GLY A 548 3.26 -1.59 30.99
N GLY A 549 3.17 -0.24 31.06
CA GLY A 549 3.27 0.62 29.87
C GLY A 549 4.67 0.71 29.25
N PHE A 550 5.72 0.29 29.96
CA PHE A 550 7.09 0.15 29.41
C PHE A 550 7.35 -1.28 28.90
N GLU A 551 6.61 -2.26 29.42
CA GLU A 551 6.57 -3.65 28.95
C GLU A 551 5.68 -3.82 27.69
N GLY A 552 5.15 -2.73 27.12
CA GLY A 552 4.28 -2.76 25.93
C GLY A 552 2.86 -3.29 26.19
N ARG A 553 2.48 -3.55 27.46
CA ARG A 553 1.13 -4.03 27.83
C ARG A 553 0.07 -2.99 27.55
N ASN A 554 -1.15 -3.41 27.22
CA ASN A 554 -2.25 -2.50 26.90
C ASN A 554 -3.08 -2.17 28.16
N PRO A 555 -3.48 -0.90 28.39
CA PRO A 555 -4.27 -0.49 29.55
C PRO A 555 -5.79 -0.72 29.39
N SER A 556 -6.29 -0.85 28.17
CA SER A 556 -7.68 -1.12 27.82
C SER A 556 -7.76 -1.65 26.37
N PRO A 557 -8.92 -2.13 25.88
CA PRO A 557 -9.11 -2.46 24.47
C PRO A 557 -8.95 -1.28 23.50
N TYR A 558 -8.97 -0.04 24.01
CA TYR A 558 -9.03 1.19 23.21
C TYR A 558 -7.68 1.91 23.08
N PHE A 559 -6.61 1.33 23.65
CA PHE A 559 -5.27 1.90 23.62
C PHE A 559 -4.25 0.77 23.51
N ASP A 560 -3.42 0.79 22.46
CA ASP A 560 -2.31 -0.13 22.30
C ASP A 560 -0.98 0.57 22.62
N SER A 561 -0.32 0.14 23.69
CA SER A 561 0.92 0.76 24.16
C SER A 561 2.10 0.50 23.23
N SER A 562 2.11 -0.65 22.54
CA SER A 562 3.21 -1.03 21.65
C SER A 562 3.13 -0.22 20.36
N PHE A 563 1.97 -0.21 19.70
CA PHE A 563 1.68 0.66 18.55
C PHE A 563 1.89 2.14 18.87
N TYR A 564 1.46 2.61 20.05
CA TYR A 564 1.64 4.01 20.42
C TYR A 564 3.11 4.37 20.60
N LEU A 565 3.96 3.48 21.14
CA LEU A 565 5.41 3.72 21.24
C LEU A 565 6.14 3.59 19.89
N GLU A 566 5.74 2.65 19.03
CA GLU A 566 6.28 2.51 17.67
C GLU A 566 5.92 3.72 16.78
N SER A 567 4.70 4.23 16.88
CA SER A 567 4.22 5.39 16.14
C SER A 567 4.75 6.73 16.68
N ASN A 568 5.23 6.76 17.93
CA ASN A 568 5.67 7.98 18.62
C ASN A 568 7.07 7.78 19.23
N PRO A 569 8.13 7.74 18.41
CA PRO A 569 9.49 7.49 18.87
C PRO A 569 10.02 8.58 19.84
N ASP A 570 9.44 9.78 19.83
CA ASP A 570 9.73 10.83 20.82
C ASP A 570 9.30 10.42 22.24
N VAL A 571 8.18 9.73 22.38
CA VAL A 571 7.69 9.17 23.67
C VAL A 571 8.57 8.02 24.12
N ALA A 572 8.96 7.14 23.19
CA ALA A 572 9.87 6.02 23.47
C ALA A 572 11.26 6.50 23.93
N ILE A 573 11.86 7.47 23.23
CA ILE A 573 13.18 8.04 23.57
C ILE A 573 13.15 8.79 24.92
N THR A 574 12.05 9.47 25.24
CA THR A 574 11.93 10.22 26.51
C THR A 574 11.61 9.34 27.72
N GLY A 575 11.31 8.05 27.53
CA GLY A 575 11.02 7.13 28.63
C GLY A 575 9.75 7.50 29.42
N ILE A 576 8.78 8.15 28.76
CA ILE A 576 7.50 8.54 29.37
C ILE A 576 6.49 7.41 29.14
N ASN A 577 5.75 7.03 30.18
CA ASN A 577 4.69 6.03 30.07
C ASN A 577 3.68 6.44 28.96
N PRO A 578 3.34 5.54 28.01
CA PRO A 578 2.66 5.94 26.77
C PRO A 578 1.26 6.51 27.00
N LEU A 579 0.44 5.88 27.85
CA LEU A 579 -0.88 6.41 28.19
C LEU A 579 -0.78 7.74 28.94
N TRP A 580 0.18 7.89 29.86
CA TRP A 580 0.40 9.17 30.54
C TRP A 580 0.81 10.28 29.57
N HIS A 581 1.58 9.98 28.52
CA HIS A 581 1.85 10.93 27.44
C HIS A 581 0.58 11.26 26.66
N PHE A 582 -0.20 10.24 26.29
CA PHE A 582 -1.44 10.42 25.53
C PHE A 582 -2.45 11.31 26.26
N LEU A 583 -2.75 11.02 27.53
CA LEU A 583 -3.70 11.77 28.36
C LEU A 583 -3.30 13.24 28.60
N ARG A 584 -2.00 13.55 28.55
CA ARG A 584 -1.46 14.89 28.84
C ARG A 584 -1.18 15.73 27.59
N ASN A 585 -0.79 15.08 26.50
CA ASN A 585 -0.22 15.69 25.31
C ASN A 585 -0.83 15.08 24.05
N GLY A 586 -0.73 13.76 23.88
CA GLY A 586 -1.09 13.08 22.63
C GLY A 586 -2.55 13.27 22.18
N GLN A 587 -3.51 13.34 23.11
CA GLN A 587 -4.91 13.59 22.78
C GLN A 587 -5.16 15.01 22.23
N ALA A 588 -4.43 16.02 22.72
CA ALA A 588 -4.49 17.38 22.21
C ALA A 588 -3.69 17.56 20.90
N GLU A 589 -2.65 16.75 20.71
CA GLU A 589 -1.81 16.67 19.51
C GLU A 589 -2.43 15.79 18.40
N GLY A 590 -3.60 15.17 18.64
CA GLY A 590 -4.31 14.34 17.66
C GLY A 590 -3.65 12.99 17.35
N ARG A 591 -2.73 12.52 18.20
CA ARG A 591 -2.05 11.22 18.02
C ARG A 591 -3.03 10.06 18.17
N GLN A 592 -2.90 9.01 17.36
CA GLN A 592 -3.79 7.85 17.41
C GLN A 592 -3.39 6.87 18.54
N PRO A 593 -4.32 6.42 19.39
CA PRO A 593 -4.02 5.51 20.52
C PRO A 593 -4.01 4.02 20.14
N HIS A 594 -4.50 3.65 18.97
CA HIS A 594 -4.68 2.27 18.49
C HIS A 594 -4.58 2.27 16.94
N PRO A 595 -4.15 1.16 16.29
CA PRO A 595 -4.22 0.99 14.84
C PRO A 595 -5.61 1.15 14.21
#